data_AF-A0A0F3ISM0-F1
#
_entry.id   AF-A0A0F3ISM0-F1
#
_cell.length_a   1.000
_cell.length_b   1.000
_cell.length_c   1.000
_cell.angle_alpha   90.00
_cell.angle_beta   90.00
_cell.angle_gamma   90.00
#
_symmetry.space_group_name_H-M   'P 1'
#
loop_
_entity.id
_entity.type
_entity.pdbx_description
1 polymer ?
#
loop_
_entity_poly.entity_id
_entity_poly.type
_entity_poly.pdbx_seq_one_letter_code
_entity_poly.pdbx_strand_id
1 'polypeptide(L)'
;MALAGARKVIVQANIWRRADETLRRLADGLLAEKLGRVQAATLIYGNGLHNNGFHMIDLTRMLLGEVEAVQALGPVLPGPHLPLPGDFDLCFALHLASGQIVLAQPVDFRDYRENGLDFWGSNGRLSVWQEGLTLRPRPPPRQSRHARRARDCQRRARASANHGRRSLWRMYDNLADAVAGRAPLWSPGDSALQVERVIAALEASLAAGGAKIEVSHA
;
A
#
# COMPACT_ATOMS: atom_id res chain seq x y z
N MET A 1 15.34 -13.53 -7.53
CA MET A 1 14.42 -14.68 -7.39
C MET A 1 14.85 -15.92 -8.18
N ALA A 2 15.28 -15.80 -9.44
CA ALA A 2 15.76 -16.93 -10.26
C ALA A 2 16.81 -17.84 -9.55
N LEU A 3 17.84 -17.26 -8.95
CA LEU A 3 18.87 -18.03 -8.23
C LEU A 3 18.31 -18.78 -7.01
N ALA A 4 17.41 -18.14 -6.25
CA ALA A 4 16.77 -18.77 -5.09
C ALA A 4 15.88 -19.94 -5.53
N GLY A 5 15.08 -19.75 -6.60
CA GLY A 5 14.26 -20.80 -7.19
C GLY A 5 15.09 -21.99 -7.68
N ALA A 6 16.18 -21.74 -8.42
CA ALA A 6 17.09 -22.79 -8.90
C ALA A 6 17.72 -23.62 -7.76
N ARG A 7 17.91 -23.00 -6.59
CA ARG A 7 18.46 -23.64 -5.38
C ARG A 7 17.39 -24.12 -4.41
N LYS A 8 16.10 -23.99 -4.74
CA LYS A 8 14.95 -24.27 -3.85
C LYS A 8 15.06 -23.57 -2.49
N VAL A 9 15.62 -22.36 -2.46
CA VAL A 9 15.72 -21.52 -1.27
C VAL A 9 14.46 -20.68 -1.15
N ILE A 10 13.80 -20.80 0.01
CA ILE A 10 12.64 -19.98 0.37
C ILE A 10 13.14 -18.59 0.77
N VAL A 11 12.51 -17.53 0.23
CA VAL A 11 12.86 -16.13 0.51
C VAL A 11 11.64 -15.39 1.03
N GLN A 12 11.76 -14.79 2.22
CA GLN A 12 10.74 -13.92 2.79
C GLN A 12 11.29 -12.50 2.95
N ALA A 13 10.61 -11.52 2.37
CA ALA A 13 10.92 -10.10 2.54
C ALA A 13 10.29 -9.58 3.83
N ASN A 14 11.04 -8.85 4.66
CA ASN A 14 10.61 -8.36 5.99
C ASN A 14 9.62 -7.19 5.93
N ILE A 15 8.44 -7.40 5.33
CA ILE A 15 7.37 -6.41 5.21
C ILE A 15 6.30 -6.71 6.26
N TRP A 16 6.50 -6.20 7.48
CA TRP A 16 5.72 -6.56 8.66
C TRP A 16 4.20 -6.39 8.51
N ARG A 17 3.74 -5.46 7.66
CA ARG A 17 2.31 -5.21 7.41
C ARG A 17 1.59 -6.44 6.84
N ARG A 18 2.30 -7.31 6.14
CA ARG A 18 1.77 -8.59 5.62
C ARG A 18 1.51 -9.63 6.71
N ALA A 19 2.07 -9.43 7.90
CA ALA A 19 1.83 -10.25 9.08
C ALA A 19 0.88 -9.60 10.09
N ASP A 20 0.43 -8.37 9.82
CA ASP A 20 -0.57 -7.72 10.65
C ASP A 20 -1.94 -8.36 10.39
N GLU A 21 -2.57 -8.87 11.44
CA GLU A 21 -3.82 -9.61 11.31
C GLU A 21 -4.99 -8.75 10.86
N THR A 22 -5.01 -7.48 11.25
CA THR A 22 -6.08 -6.59 10.82
C THR A 22 -5.94 -6.25 9.34
N LEU A 23 -4.71 -5.95 8.89
CA LEU A 23 -4.44 -5.68 7.47
C LEU A 23 -4.66 -6.93 6.60
N ARG A 24 -4.29 -8.11 7.09
CA ARG A 24 -4.60 -9.38 6.40
C ARG A 24 -6.09 -9.62 6.29
N ARG A 25 -6.86 -9.44 7.36
CA ARG A 25 -8.34 -9.56 7.29
C ARG A 25 -8.93 -8.58 6.29
N LEU A 26 -8.41 -7.34 6.21
CA LEU A 26 -8.81 -6.36 5.21
C LEU A 26 -8.53 -6.87 3.78
N ALA A 27 -7.33 -7.41 3.53
CA ALA A 27 -6.96 -8.02 2.26
C ALA A 27 -7.82 -9.25 1.92
N ASP A 28 -8.16 -10.06 2.93
CA ASP A 28 -8.98 -11.29 2.83
C ASP A 28 -10.50 -10.99 2.73
N GLY A 29 -10.86 -9.82 2.20
CA GLY A 29 -12.25 -9.47 1.86
C GLY A 29 -12.97 -8.55 2.85
N LEU A 30 -12.46 -8.35 4.08
CA LEU A 30 -13.10 -7.44 5.05
C LEU A 30 -13.12 -5.99 4.55
N LEU A 31 -12.15 -5.58 3.73
CA LEU A 31 -12.15 -4.25 3.12
C LEU A 31 -13.37 -4.07 2.19
N ALA A 32 -13.60 -5.05 1.31
CA ALA A 32 -14.74 -5.05 0.39
C ALA A 32 -16.08 -5.14 1.14
N GLU A 33 -16.15 -5.96 2.20
CA GLU A 33 -17.32 -6.05 3.08
C GLU A 33 -17.65 -4.67 3.70
N LYS A 34 -16.63 -3.97 4.21
CA LYS A 34 -16.82 -2.68 4.89
C LYS A 34 -17.11 -1.51 3.95
N LEU A 35 -16.45 -1.47 2.80
CA LEU A 35 -16.47 -0.32 1.91
C LEU A 35 -17.39 -0.50 0.71
N GLY A 36 -17.80 -1.73 0.39
CA GLY A 36 -18.37 -2.06 -0.90
C GLY A 36 -17.36 -1.81 -2.02
N ARG A 37 -17.82 -1.28 -3.15
CA ARG A 37 -16.94 -0.94 -4.27
C ARG A 37 -16.11 0.29 -3.93
N VAL A 38 -14.78 0.16 -3.94
CA VAL A 38 -13.85 1.29 -3.82
C VAL A 38 -13.98 2.19 -5.07
N GLN A 39 -14.17 3.48 -4.82
CA GLN A 39 -14.38 4.53 -5.80
C GLN A 39 -13.15 5.43 -5.95
N ALA A 40 -12.44 5.68 -4.86
CA ALA A 40 -11.21 6.46 -4.86
C ALA A 40 -10.28 5.96 -3.75
N ALA A 41 -8.97 6.06 -4.01
CA ALA A 41 -7.94 5.78 -3.04
C ALA A 41 -6.81 6.80 -3.16
N THR A 42 -6.27 7.22 -2.02
CA THR A 42 -5.12 8.13 -1.95
C THR A 42 -4.07 7.56 -1.01
N LEU A 43 -2.82 7.67 -1.39
CA LEU A 43 -1.65 7.30 -0.62
C LEU A 43 -0.90 8.58 -0.23
N ILE A 44 -0.61 8.73 1.06
CA ILE A 44 0.33 9.73 1.56
C ILE A 44 1.54 8.98 2.03
N TYR A 45 2.73 9.43 1.67
CA TYR A 45 3.98 8.88 2.19
C TYR A 45 5.02 9.98 2.30
N GLY A 46 6.13 9.67 2.94
CA GLY A 46 7.34 10.48 2.85
C GLY A 46 8.53 9.64 3.21
N ASN A 47 9.72 10.22 3.19
CA ASN A 47 10.98 9.54 3.51
C ASN A 47 11.40 8.52 2.43
N GLY A 48 11.18 8.86 1.16
CA GLY A 48 11.77 8.21 0.00
C GLY A 48 10.89 7.14 -0.63
N LEU A 49 10.91 7.08 -1.96
CA LEU A 49 10.21 6.11 -2.80
C LEU A 49 10.77 4.70 -2.57
N HIS A 50 12.08 4.52 -2.52
CA HIS A 50 12.69 3.20 -2.33
C HIS A 50 12.59 2.71 -0.88
N ASN A 51 12.49 3.62 0.09
CA ASN A 51 12.34 3.27 1.49
C ASN A 51 10.85 3.09 1.89
N ASN A 52 10.11 4.19 2.11
CA ASN A 52 8.73 4.11 2.56
C ASN A 52 7.74 3.92 1.42
N GLY A 53 8.02 4.48 0.24
CA GLY A 53 7.22 4.27 -0.95
C GLY A 53 7.06 2.78 -1.28
N PHE A 54 8.16 2.01 -1.24
CA PHE A 54 8.17 0.55 -1.38
C PHE A 54 7.13 -0.11 -0.47
N HIS A 55 7.17 0.21 0.81
CA HIS A 55 6.26 -0.36 1.80
C HIS A 55 4.79 0.04 1.57
N MET A 56 4.54 1.25 1.09
CA MET A 56 3.19 1.74 0.84
C MET A 56 2.62 1.24 -0.48
N ILE A 57 3.45 1.04 -1.51
CA ILE A 57 3.10 0.34 -2.74
C ILE A 57 2.77 -1.13 -2.42
N ASP A 58 3.58 -1.80 -1.59
CA ASP A 58 3.29 -3.17 -1.13
C ASP A 58 1.94 -3.28 -0.42
N LEU A 59 1.68 -2.38 0.53
CA LEU A 59 0.41 -2.33 1.26
C LEU A 59 -0.77 -2.06 0.32
N THR A 60 -0.59 -1.18 -0.66
CA THR A 60 -1.61 -0.90 -1.68
C THR A 60 -1.94 -2.16 -2.47
N ARG A 61 -0.90 -2.89 -2.93
CA ARG A 61 -1.05 -4.15 -3.65
C ARG A 61 -1.79 -5.20 -2.82
N MET A 62 -1.38 -5.33 -1.55
CA MET A 62 -2.00 -6.25 -0.61
C MET A 62 -3.50 -5.97 -0.39
N LEU A 63 -3.91 -4.69 -0.33
CA LEU A 63 -5.28 -4.32 0.02
C LEU A 63 -6.21 -4.16 -1.18
N LEU A 64 -5.70 -3.70 -2.33
CA LEU A 64 -6.50 -3.31 -3.48
C LEU A 64 -6.23 -4.16 -4.74
N GLY A 65 -5.22 -5.03 -4.72
CA GLY A 65 -4.84 -5.86 -5.86
C GLY A 65 -3.63 -5.32 -6.63
N GLU A 66 -3.23 -6.04 -7.67
CA GLU A 66 -2.00 -5.77 -8.40
C GLU A 66 -2.04 -4.48 -9.22
N VAL A 67 -0.86 -3.86 -9.38
CA VAL A 67 -0.65 -2.64 -10.18
C VAL A 67 -0.26 -3.05 -11.59
N GLU A 68 -1.07 -2.69 -12.59
CA GLU A 68 -0.83 -3.00 -14.01
C GLU A 68 -0.08 -1.89 -14.74
N ALA A 69 -0.22 -0.64 -14.28
CA ALA A 69 0.49 0.49 -14.86
C ALA A 69 0.72 1.59 -13.83
N VAL A 70 1.67 2.45 -14.12
CA VAL A 70 2.04 3.58 -13.26
C VAL A 70 2.22 4.85 -14.07
N GLN A 71 2.17 5.98 -13.38
CA GLN A 71 2.43 7.28 -13.97
C GLN A 71 3.08 8.22 -12.96
N ALA A 72 4.24 8.80 -13.28
CA ALA A 72 4.81 9.93 -12.55
C ALA A 72 3.99 11.19 -12.86
N LEU A 73 3.61 11.94 -11.83
CA LEU A 73 2.71 13.10 -11.93
C LEU A 73 3.40 14.44 -11.69
N GLY A 74 4.72 14.45 -11.52
CA GLY A 74 5.48 15.65 -11.22
C GLY A 74 6.98 15.40 -11.15
N PRO A 75 7.77 16.44 -10.82
CA PRO A 75 9.21 16.29 -10.64
C PRO A 75 9.52 15.48 -9.37
N VAL A 76 10.73 14.95 -9.32
CA VAL A 76 11.28 14.40 -8.08
C VAL A 76 11.38 15.48 -7.01
N LEU A 77 11.10 15.10 -5.77
CA LEU A 77 11.31 15.91 -4.58
C LEU A 77 12.51 15.32 -3.85
N PRO A 78 13.73 15.85 -4.07
CA PRO A 78 14.91 15.36 -3.39
C PRO A 78 14.88 15.78 -1.92
N GLY A 79 15.41 14.93 -1.05
CA GLY A 79 15.61 15.24 0.36
C GLY A 79 17.02 14.87 0.80
N PRO A 80 17.87 15.81 1.24
CA PRO A 80 19.20 15.48 1.77
C PRO A 80 19.16 14.65 3.07
N HIS A 81 17.96 14.47 3.63
CA HIS A 81 17.68 13.74 4.87
C HIS A 81 17.10 12.34 4.63
N LEU A 82 16.96 11.92 3.36
CA LEU A 82 16.43 10.60 3.04
C LEU A 82 17.41 9.50 3.48
N PRO A 83 16.91 8.37 3.98
CA PRO A 83 17.74 7.34 4.62
C PRO A 83 18.57 6.53 3.63
N LEU A 84 18.18 6.51 2.35
CA LEU A 84 18.83 5.76 1.30
C LEU A 84 19.55 6.73 0.34
N PRO A 85 20.85 6.51 0.04
CA PRO A 85 21.56 7.33 -0.93
C PRO A 85 20.88 7.31 -2.30
N GLY A 86 20.60 8.50 -2.85
CA GLY A 86 19.96 8.65 -4.16
C GLY A 86 18.44 8.43 -4.17
N ASP A 87 17.82 8.17 -3.02
CA ASP A 87 16.36 8.08 -2.92
C ASP A 87 15.73 9.46 -3.10
N PHE A 88 14.45 9.46 -3.45
CA PHE A 88 13.69 10.67 -3.75
C PHE A 88 12.20 10.42 -3.46
N ASP A 89 11.47 11.49 -3.20
CA ASP A 89 10.02 11.44 -3.14
C ASP A 89 9.42 11.80 -4.51
N LEU A 90 8.28 11.20 -4.85
CA LEU A 90 7.61 11.36 -6.15
C LEU A 90 6.09 11.36 -5.98
N CYS A 91 5.41 12.30 -6.63
CA CYS A 91 3.96 12.23 -6.82
C CYS A 91 3.64 11.29 -7.99
N PHE A 92 2.77 10.29 -7.78
CA PHE A 92 2.49 9.28 -8.80
C PHE A 92 1.06 8.73 -8.77
N ALA A 93 0.65 8.08 -9.85
CA ALA A 93 -0.56 7.27 -9.93
C ALA A 93 -0.19 5.78 -10.07
N LEU A 94 -0.93 4.93 -9.36
CA LEU A 94 -0.95 3.48 -9.58
C LEU A 94 -2.28 3.09 -10.22
N HIS A 95 -2.23 2.47 -11.39
CA HIS A 95 -3.40 1.90 -12.07
C HIS A 95 -3.49 0.42 -11.70
N LEU A 96 -4.56 0.04 -11.00
CA LEU A 96 -4.76 -1.31 -10.51
C LEU A 96 -5.52 -2.16 -11.53
N ALA A 97 -5.28 -3.48 -11.52
CA ALA A 97 -5.98 -4.45 -12.36
C ALA A 97 -7.51 -4.45 -12.16
N SER A 98 -7.95 -4.07 -10.97
CA SER A 98 -9.37 -3.92 -10.64
C SER A 98 -10.01 -2.64 -11.20
N GLY A 99 -9.24 -1.81 -11.92
CA GLY A 99 -9.69 -0.59 -12.60
C GLY A 99 -9.65 0.69 -11.76
N GLN A 100 -9.27 0.61 -10.48
CA GLN A 100 -9.08 1.79 -9.63
C GLN A 100 -7.73 2.46 -9.89
N ILE A 101 -7.66 3.75 -9.60
CA ILE A 101 -6.42 4.53 -9.58
C ILE A 101 -6.16 4.98 -8.15
N VAL A 102 -4.93 4.76 -7.68
CA VAL A 102 -4.43 5.27 -6.39
C VAL A 102 -3.50 6.44 -6.66
N LEU A 103 -3.83 7.61 -6.14
CA LEU A 103 -2.96 8.79 -6.24
C LEU A 103 -2.06 8.88 -5.01
N ALA A 104 -0.75 8.90 -5.23
CA ALA A 104 0.26 9.00 -4.21
C ALA A 104 0.83 10.41 -4.15
N GLN A 105 0.76 11.04 -2.98
CA GLN A 105 1.32 12.36 -2.72
C GLN A 105 2.38 12.25 -1.62
N PRO A 106 3.65 12.60 -1.92
CA PRO A 106 4.66 12.70 -0.90
C PRO A 106 4.46 13.94 -0.01
N VAL A 107 4.92 13.85 1.23
CA VAL A 107 5.01 14.95 2.21
C VAL A 107 6.42 15.00 2.80
N ASP A 108 6.85 16.19 3.26
CA ASP A 108 8.10 16.31 4.00
C ASP A 108 7.98 15.55 5.32
N PHE A 109 8.77 14.48 5.46
CA PHE A 109 8.67 13.57 6.59
C PHE A 109 9.10 14.21 7.93
N ARG A 110 9.83 15.33 7.87
CA ARG A 110 10.24 16.11 9.06
C ARG A 110 9.08 16.90 9.64
N ASP A 111 8.18 17.35 8.77
CA ASP A 111 6.96 18.07 9.17
C ASP A 111 5.83 17.07 9.50
N TYR A 112 5.74 15.98 8.74
CA TYR A 112 4.71 14.96 8.89
C TYR A 112 5.28 13.55 8.73
N ARG A 113 5.52 12.85 9.84
CA ARG A 113 5.89 11.42 9.89
C ARG A 113 4.70 10.51 9.53
N GLU A 114 4.17 10.64 8.31
CA GLU A 114 2.98 9.95 7.85
C GLU A 114 3.24 9.05 6.64
N ASN A 115 2.64 7.87 6.69
CA ASN A 115 2.60 6.89 5.61
C ASN A 115 1.25 6.20 5.73
N GLY A 116 0.30 6.58 4.89
CA GLY A 116 -1.09 6.22 5.04
C GLY A 116 -1.83 6.03 3.73
N LEU A 117 -2.97 5.35 3.83
CA LEU A 117 -3.91 5.13 2.76
C LEU A 117 -5.29 5.61 3.17
N ASP A 118 -6.03 6.18 2.25
CA ASP A 118 -7.43 6.56 2.46
C ASP A 118 -8.27 6.00 1.32
N PHE A 119 -9.33 5.28 1.67
CA PHE A 119 -10.21 4.59 0.74
C PHE A 119 -11.63 5.11 0.86
N TRP A 120 -12.21 5.49 -0.27
CA TRP A 120 -13.61 5.88 -0.39
C TRP A 120 -14.37 4.76 -1.09
N GLY A 121 -15.31 4.14 -0.38
CA GLY A 121 -16.17 3.11 -0.92
C GLY A 121 -17.62 3.55 -1.05
N SER A 122 -18.42 2.76 -1.76
CA SER A 122 -19.86 2.98 -1.88
C SER A 122 -20.59 2.92 -0.53
N ASN A 123 -20.06 2.16 0.43
CA ASN A 123 -20.68 1.85 1.72
C ASN A 123 -19.87 2.33 2.92
N GLY A 124 -18.82 3.12 2.72
CA GLY A 124 -18.02 3.62 3.84
C GLY A 124 -16.73 4.27 3.39
N ARG A 125 -15.93 4.66 4.38
CA ARG A 125 -14.56 5.14 4.16
C ARG A 125 -13.64 4.52 5.20
N LEU A 126 -12.43 4.17 4.81
CA LEU A 126 -11.40 3.69 5.74
C LEU A 126 -10.14 4.50 5.53
N SER A 127 -9.59 5.03 6.61
CA SER A 127 -8.24 5.60 6.61
C SER A 127 -7.30 4.70 7.39
N VAL A 128 -6.15 4.40 6.82
CA VAL A 128 -5.02 3.66 7.39
C VAL A 128 -3.90 4.66 7.60
N TRP A 129 -3.57 4.99 8.84
CA TRP A 129 -2.63 6.06 9.20
C TRP A 129 -1.46 5.52 10.01
N GLN A 130 -0.41 6.33 10.10
CA GLN A 130 0.79 6.06 10.87
C GLN A 130 1.34 4.69 10.54
N GLU A 131 1.63 4.45 9.27
CA GLU A 131 2.20 3.20 8.79
C GLU A 131 1.29 1.98 9.00
N GLY A 132 -0.02 2.17 9.17
CA GLY A 132 -0.98 1.09 9.43
C GLY A 132 -1.18 0.76 10.90
N LEU A 133 -0.63 1.57 11.80
CA LEU A 133 -0.84 1.46 13.25
C LEU A 133 -2.20 2.03 13.69
N THR A 134 -2.81 2.90 12.90
CA THR A 134 -4.11 3.49 13.22
C THR A 134 -5.09 3.26 12.07
N LEU A 135 -6.22 2.63 12.37
CA LEU A 135 -7.32 2.49 11.42
C LEU A 135 -8.49 3.37 11.83
N ARG A 136 -9.07 4.11 10.87
CA ARG A 136 -10.20 5.00 11.09
C ARG A 136 -11.34 4.65 10.14
N PRO A 137 -12.11 3.60 10.44
CA PRO A 137 -13.33 3.31 9.69
C PRO A 137 -14.37 4.40 9.94
N ARG A 138 -15.06 4.79 8.86
CA ARG A 138 -16.26 5.62 8.89
C ARG A 138 -17.42 4.79 8.35
N PRO A 139 -18.57 4.82 9.05
CA PRO A 139 -19.74 4.04 8.66
C PRO A 139 -20.33 4.54 7.33
N PRO A 140 -21.29 3.79 6.75
CA PRO A 140 -21.95 4.15 5.51
C PRO A 140 -22.50 5.58 5.53
N PRO A 141 -22.42 6.31 4.41
CA PRO A 141 -22.88 7.67 4.36
C PRO A 141 -24.42 7.71 4.50
N ARG A 142 -24.96 8.74 5.16
CA ARG A 142 -26.41 8.91 5.38
C ARG A 142 -27.01 9.79 4.31
N GLN A 143 -28.30 9.67 4.02
CA GLN A 143 -28.96 10.58 3.07
C GLN A 143 -28.68 12.04 3.44
N SER A 144 -28.22 12.81 2.47
CA SER A 144 -27.85 14.20 2.67
C SER A 144 -29.08 15.04 2.97
N ARG A 145 -28.95 16.00 3.89
CA ARG A 145 -29.99 16.99 4.17
C ARG A 145 -30.08 18.07 3.09
N HIS A 146 -29.03 18.21 2.28
CA HIS A 146 -28.90 19.28 1.29
C HIS A 146 -29.14 18.81 -0.16
N ALA A 147 -29.08 17.50 -0.41
CA ALA A 147 -29.30 16.94 -1.75
C ALA A 147 -30.00 15.58 -1.71
N ARG A 148 -31.13 15.46 -2.41
CA ARG A 148 -32.00 14.26 -2.38
C ARG A 148 -31.31 12.96 -2.80
N ARG A 149 -30.29 13.04 -3.68
CA ARG A 149 -29.56 11.89 -4.24
C ARG A 149 -28.11 11.76 -3.72
N ALA A 150 -27.68 12.64 -2.80
CA ALA A 150 -26.34 12.57 -2.21
C ALA A 150 -26.39 11.94 -0.82
N ARG A 151 -25.24 11.43 -0.36
CA ARG A 151 -25.10 10.93 1.00
C ARG A 151 -23.91 11.60 1.69
N ASP A 152 -24.11 12.05 2.92
CA ASP A 152 -23.11 12.72 3.73
C ASP A 152 -22.27 11.67 4.47
N CYS A 153 -20.94 11.83 4.42
CA CYS A 153 -20.04 11.06 5.27
C CYS A 153 -20.32 11.35 6.75
N GLN A 154 -20.45 10.29 7.55
CA GLN A 154 -20.68 10.47 8.97
C GLN A 154 -19.42 10.98 9.67
N ARG A 155 -19.59 11.95 10.58
CA ARG A 155 -18.46 12.57 11.34
C ARG A 155 -17.77 11.62 12.32
N ARG A 156 -18.44 10.57 12.78
CA ARG A 156 -17.89 9.66 13.79
C ARG A 156 -16.98 8.61 13.13
N ALA A 157 -15.67 8.80 13.26
CA ALA A 157 -14.69 7.73 13.14
C ALA A 157 -14.19 7.39 14.53
N ARG A 158 -14.26 6.13 14.95
CA ARG A 158 -13.48 5.66 16.10
C ARG A 158 -12.18 5.11 15.55
N ALA A 159 -11.07 5.71 15.96
CA ALA A 159 -9.78 5.14 15.66
C ALA A 159 -9.64 3.83 16.45
N SER A 160 -9.26 2.75 15.77
CA SER A 160 -8.78 1.54 16.41
C SER A 160 -7.27 1.48 16.25
N ALA A 161 -6.57 1.36 17.38
CA ALA A 161 -5.16 1.03 17.36
C ALA A 161 -4.97 -0.36 16.75
N ASN A 162 -4.01 -0.47 15.86
CA ASN A 162 -3.59 -1.73 15.28
C ASN A 162 -2.31 -2.22 15.98
N HIS A 163 -2.22 -3.52 16.24
CA HIS A 163 -1.17 -4.07 17.08
C HIS A 163 0.03 -4.56 16.26
N GLY A 164 0.70 -3.63 15.57
CA GLY A 164 1.90 -3.94 14.77
C GLY A 164 3.05 -4.59 15.56
N ARG A 165 3.04 -4.46 16.90
CA ARG A 165 4.07 -5.01 17.80
C ARG A 165 4.31 -6.52 17.66
N ARG A 166 3.29 -7.30 17.27
CA ARG A 166 3.43 -8.76 17.10
C ARG A 166 3.72 -9.16 15.66
N SER A 167 3.55 -8.26 14.69
CA SER A 167 3.63 -8.60 13.27
C SER A 167 5.03 -9.05 12.87
N LEU A 168 6.08 -8.43 13.43
CA LEU A 168 7.46 -8.87 13.22
C LEU A 168 7.70 -10.29 13.74
N TRP A 169 7.23 -10.63 14.94
CA TRP A 169 7.38 -11.99 15.48
C TRP A 169 6.63 -13.02 14.64
N ARG A 170 5.38 -12.70 14.27
CA ARG A 170 4.55 -13.57 13.43
C ARG A 170 5.14 -13.79 12.04
N MET A 171 5.90 -12.83 11.51
CA MET A 171 6.66 -13.03 10.27
C MET A 171 7.70 -14.14 10.41
N TYR A 172 8.45 -14.17 11.52
CA TYR A 172 9.42 -15.23 11.78
C TYR A 172 8.75 -16.58 12.04
N ASP A 173 7.63 -16.59 12.78
CA ASP A 173 6.83 -17.80 12.97
C ASP A 173 6.35 -18.35 11.62
N ASN A 174 5.82 -17.49 10.74
CA ASN A 174 5.40 -17.88 9.40
C ASN A 174 6.58 -18.36 8.53
N LEU A 175 7.76 -17.76 8.64
CA LEU A 175 8.95 -18.26 7.94
C LEU A 175 9.33 -19.66 8.42
N ALA A 176 9.34 -19.89 9.74
CA ALA A 176 9.64 -21.19 10.32
C ALA A 176 8.61 -22.25 9.90
N ASP A 177 7.32 -21.89 9.87
CA ASP A 177 6.25 -22.75 9.36
C ASP A 177 6.43 -23.08 7.87
N ALA A 178 6.81 -22.10 7.04
CA ALA A 178 7.03 -22.32 5.62
C ALA A 178 8.25 -23.19 5.33
N VAL A 179 9.35 -23.00 6.06
CA VAL A 179 10.53 -23.87 5.99
C VAL A 179 10.16 -25.31 6.37
N ALA A 180 9.25 -25.48 7.33
CA ALA A 180 8.74 -26.79 7.73
C ALA A 180 7.60 -27.34 6.85
N GLY A 181 7.21 -26.63 5.78
CA GLY A 181 6.13 -27.04 4.88
C GLY A 181 4.72 -26.98 5.48
N ARG A 182 4.52 -26.25 6.59
CA ARG A 182 3.23 -26.15 7.30
C ARG A 182 2.34 -25.02 6.79
N ALA A 183 2.91 -23.99 6.18
CA ALA A 183 2.17 -22.81 5.70
C ALA A 183 2.86 -22.16 4.50
N PRO A 184 2.12 -21.45 3.63
CA PRO A 184 2.74 -20.57 2.64
C PRO A 184 3.35 -19.32 3.31
N LEU A 185 4.34 -18.72 2.66
CA LEU A 185 4.88 -17.43 3.09
C LEU A 185 3.84 -16.31 2.93
N TRP A 186 3.84 -15.40 3.90
CA TRP A 186 2.99 -14.20 3.86
C TRP A 186 3.61 -13.06 3.06
N SER A 187 4.94 -13.02 2.98
CA SER A 187 5.70 -12.02 2.22
C SER A 187 6.78 -12.69 1.36
N PRO A 188 6.39 -13.51 0.37
CA PRO A 188 7.36 -14.20 -0.49
C PRO A 188 8.20 -13.20 -1.29
N GLY A 189 9.45 -13.57 -1.57
CA GLY A 189 10.39 -12.71 -2.30
C GLY A 189 9.89 -12.26 -3.67
N ASP A 190 9.09 -13.07 -4.37
CA ASP A 190 8.49 -12.67 -5.66
C ASP A 190 7.49 -11.51 -5.49
N SER A 191 6.79 -11.45 -4.36
CA SER A 191 5.90 -10.33 -4.06
C SER A 191 6.67 -9.03 -3.83
N ALA A 192 7.82 -9.09 -3.16
CA ALA A 192 8.71 -7.94 -2.99
C ALA A 192 9.35 -7.51 -4.32
N LEU A 193 9.76 -8.48 -5.15
CA LEU A 193 10.27 -8.22 -6.50
C LEU A 193 9.23 -7.49 -7.36
N GLN A 194 7.95 -7.83 -7.20
CA GLN A 194 6.89 -7.12 -7.93
C GLN A 194 6.79 -5.64 -7.51
N VAL A 195 7.07 -5.29 -6.25
CA VAL A 195 7.14 -3.87 -5.84
C VAL A 195 8.32 -3.17 -6.50
N GLU A 196 9.48 -3.81 -6.57
CA GLU A 196 10.64 -3.27 -7.31
C GLU A 196 10.32 -3.02 -8.78
N ARG A 197 9.54 -3.91 -9.42
CA ARG A 197 9.07 -3.70 -10.80
C ARG A 197 8.15 -2.48 -10.94
N VAL A 198 7.28 -2.25 -9.94
CA VAL A 198 6.43 -1.05 -9.91
C VAL A 198 7.27 0.21 -9.76
N ILE A 199 8.28 0.21 -8.88
CA ILE A 199 9.20 1.34 -8.69
C ILE A 199 10.02 1.59 -9.95
N ALA A 200 10.58 0.56 -10.58
CA ALA A 200 11.31 0.70 -11.84
C ALA A 200 10.43 1.27 -12.97
N ALA A 201 9.15 0.90 -13.02
CA ALA A 201 8.20 1.48 -13.97
C ALA A 201 7.90 2.96 -13.66
N LEU A 202 7.91 3.37 -12.38
CA LEU A 202 7.76 4.77 -11.98
C LEU A 202 8.97 5.61 -12.40
N GLU A 203 10.18 5.07 -12.24
CA GLU A 203 11.42 5.69 -12.72
C GLU A 203 11.42 5.83 -14.25
N ALA A 204 10.99 4.79 -14.96
CA ALA A 204 10.82 4.85 -16.42
C ALA A 204 9.77 5.89 -16.83
N SER A 205 8.65 5.97 -16.11
CA SER A 205 7.62 6.97 -16.33
C SER A 205 8.16 8.39 -16.14
N LEU A 206 8.92 8.60 -15.06
CA LEU A 206 9.60 9.87 -14.77
C LEU A 206 10.59 10.25 -15.90
N ALA A 207 11.44 9.32 -16.33
CA ALA A 207 12.39 9.54 -17.42
C ALA A 207 11.69 9.84 -18.76
N ALA A 208 10.48 9.31 -18.96
CA ALA A 208 9.62 9.56 -20.11
C ALA A 208 8.69 10.78 -19.93
N GLY A 209 8.96 11.67 -18.96
CA GLY A 209 8.18 12.90 -18.77
C GLY A 209 6.76 12.68 -18.23
N GLY A 210 6.55 11.62 -17.45
CA GLY A 210 5.25 11.28 -16.86
C GLY A 210 4.36 10.45 -17.80
N ALA A 211 4.93 9.75 -18.77
CA ALA A 211 4.19 8.81 -19.61
C ALA A 211 3.63 7.65 -18.77
N LYS A 212 2.45 7.14 -19.11
CA LYS A 212 1.92 5.93 -18.45
C LYS A 212 2.73 4.71 -18.90
N ILE A 213 3.29 3.95 -17.95
CA ILE A 213 4.12 2.77 -18.20
C ILE A 213 3.45 1.53 -17.62
N GLU A 214 3.35 0.46 -18.41
CA GLU A 214 2.85 -0.84 -17.96
C GLU A 214 3.87 -1.54 -17.06
N VAL A 215 3.38 -2.22 -16.03
CA VAL A 215 4.20 -3.01 -15.10
C VAL A 215 4.25 -4.44 -15.62
N SER A 216 5.45 -4.99 -15.75
CA SER A 216 5.61 -6.40 -16.11
C SER A 216 5.20 -7.32 -14.95
N HIS A 217 4.36 -8.29 -15.26
CA HIS A 217 4.00 -9.39 -14.36
C HIS A 217 4.56 -10.67 -14.98
N ALA A 218 5.80 -11.01 -14.61
CA ALA A 218 6.38 -12.31 -14.97
C ALA A 218 6.07 -13.34 -13.88
#